data_AF-A0A9D1TCI0-F1
#
_entry.id   AF-A0A9D1TCI0-F1
#
_cell.length_a   1.000
_cell.length_b   1.000
_cell.length_c   1.000
_cell.angle_alpha   90.00
_cell.angle_beta   90.00
_cell.angle_gamma   90.00
#
_symmetry.space_group_name_H-M   'P 1'
#
loop_
_entity.id
_entity.type
_entity.pdbx_description
1 polymer ?
#
loop_
_entity_poly.entity_id
_entity_poly.type
_entity_poly.pdbx_seq_one_letter_code
_entity_poly.pdbx_strand_id
1 'polypeptide(L)'
;MKKAWIVQGGWDGHEPKLTSKRFAGLLEKNGYEATIFDSLDCLGDLEALMQVDLLVACWTMGEIKREYTVNVAKAVGAGMGLAGCHGGMCDAFRQDTEWQFITGGQWVSHPGGDGVEYMVNICKGSSPIVEGLEDFPVCSEHYYLHVDPAIEVLATTRFPSVTYYHISNKPVDMPVAWTKFWGNGRVFYTSLGHHDDVFDKSPTAQVLMERGMLWAGEGKQYAIDHGLTTERFENQAKMY
;
A
#
# COMPACT_ATOMS: atom_id res chain seq x y z
N MET A 1 -3.97 12.58 -19.58
CA MET A 1 -3.69 12.81 -18.15
C MET A 1 -3.84 11.47 -17.46
N LYS A 2 -2.95 11.12 -16.53
CA LYS A 2 -3.08 9.85 -15.79
C LYS A 2 -4.24 9.95 -14.81
N LYS A 3 -4.96 8.86 -14.54
CA LYS A 3 -6.10 8.81 -13.63
C LYS A 3 -5.73 8.04 -12.36
N ALA A 4 -5.93 8.67 -11.20
CA ALA A 4 -5.79 8.03 -9.91
C ALA A 4 -7.13 8.03 -9.18
N TRP A 5 -7.50 6.87 -8.66
CA TRP A 5 -8.65 6.72 -7.76
C TRP A 5 -8.15 6.52 -6.34
N ILE A 6 -8.81 7.16 -5.38
CA ILE A 6 -8.50 7.01 -3.96
C ILE A 6 -9.79 6.58 -3.26
N VAL A 7 -9.78 5.41 -2.63
CA VAL A 7 -10.91 4.96 -1.80
C VAL A 7 -10.63 5.31 -0.34
N GLN A 8 -11.56 6.02 0.29
CA GLN A 8 -11.39 6.49 1.66
C GLN A 8 -12.53 5.99 2.55
N GLY A 9 -12.19 5.57 3.77
CA GLY A 9 -13.19 5.16 4.75
C GLY A 9 -12.64 4.20 5.80
N GLY A 10 -13.54 3.39 6.35
CA GLY A 10 -13.19 2.48 7.42
C GLY A 10 -13.13 3.18 8.78
N TRP A 11 -12.05 2.97 9.54
CA TRP A 11 -11.91 3.56 10.87
C TRP A 11 -11.40 5.01 10.82
N ASP A 12 -12.18 5.94 11.39
CA ASP A 12 -11.87 7.38 11.44
C ASP A 12 -10.60 7.71 12.23
N GLY A 13 -10.15 6.82 13.12
CA GLY A 13 -8.90 6.99 13.87
C GLY A 13 -7.66 7.07 12.98
N HIS A 14 -7.70 6.55 11.75
CA HIS A 14 -6.61 6.68 10.76
C HIS A 14 -6.77 7.90 9.84
N GLU A 15 -7.68 8.83 10.16
CA GLU A 15 -7.92 10.07 9.42
C GLU A 15 -8.04 9.92 7.89
N PRO A 16 -8.84 8.96 7.38
CA PRO A 16 -8.82 8.59 5.96
C PRO A 16 -9.09 9.78 5.03
N LYS A 17 -9.88 10.77 5.47
CA LYS A 17 -10.18 11.98 4.70
C LYS A 17 -9.01 12.96 4.58
N LEU A 18 -8.22 13.12 5.63
CA LEU A 18 -7.05 14.00 5.61
C LEU A 18 -5.95 13.36 4.75
N THR A 19 -5.66 12.09 5.04
CA THR A 19 -4.67 11.28 4.31
C THR A 19 -4.98 11.22 2.81
N SER A 20 -6.23 10.92 2.44
CA SER A 20 -6.64 10.88 1.02
C SER A 20 -6.53 12.23 0.32
N LYS A 21 -6.88 13.32 1.01
CA LYS A 21 -6.73 14.68 0.48
C LYS A 21 -5.26 15.03 0.25
N ARG A 22 -4.36 14.66 1.17
CA ARG A 22 -2.90 14.83 0.99
C ARG A 22 -2.42 14.06 -0.23
N PHE A 23 -2.79 12.79 -0.36
CA PHE A 23 -2.36 11.95 -1.48
C PHE A 23 -2.91 12.43 -2.82
N ALA A 24 -4.16 12.88 -2.87
CA ALA A 24 -4.71 13.54 -4.05
C ALA A 24 -3.85 14.75 -4.47
N GLY A 25 -3.51 15.64 -3.54
CA GLY A 25 -2.67 16.80 -3.84
C GLY A 25 -1.26 16.45 -4.32
N LEU A 26 -0.64 15.40 -3.75
CA LEU A 26 0.65 14.88 -4.22
C LEU A 26 0.55 14.33 -5.65
N LEU A 27 -0.51 13.59 -5.96
CA LEU A 27 -0.73 13.01 -7.29
C LEU A 27 -1.03 14.10 -8.34
N GLU A 28 -1.88 15.08 -8.01
CA GLU A 28 -2.22 16.20 -8.88
C GLU A 28 -0.99 17.05 -9.23
N LYS A 29 -0.12 17.33 -8.25
CA LYS A 29 1.18 17.98 -8.47
C LYS A 29 2.04 17.23 -9.48
N ASN A 30 1.89 15.92 -9.59
CA ASN A 30 2.61 15.05 -10.50
C ASN A 30 1.80 14.69 -11.77
N GLY A 31 0.74 15.45 -12.09
CA GLY A 31 0.03 15.35 -13.37
C GLY A 31 -1.04 14.24 -13.44
N TYR A 32 -1.51 13.75 -12.29
CA TYR A 32 -2.68 12.87 -12.21
C TYR A 32 -3.98 13.67 -12.07
N GLU A 33 -5.06 13.11 -12.60
CA GLU A 33 -6.43 13.41 -12.21
C GLU A 33 -6.79 12.52 -11.02
N ALA A 34 -6.90 13.09 -9.82
CA ALA A 34 -7.25 12.34 -8.61
C ALA A 34 -8.76 12.43 -8.32
N THR A 35 -9.42 11.28 -8.16
CA THR A 35 -10.81 11.20 -7.71
C THR A 35 -10.89 10.43 -6.39
N ILE A 36 -11.50 11.04 -5.38
CA ILE A 36 -11.71 10.43 -4.07
C ILE A 36 -13.13 9.86 -3.99
N PHE A 37 -13.26 8.64 -3.50
CA PHE A 37 -14.52 7.94 -3.29
C PHE A 37 -14.74 7.65 -1.81
N ASP A 38 -15.89 8.05 -1.27
CA ASP A 38 -16.34 7.78 0.10
C ASP A 38 -16.99 6.38 0.28
N SER A 39 -17.02 5.57 -0.78
CA SER A 39 -17.49 4.18 -0.75
C SER A 39 -16.65 3.30 -1.67
N LEU A 40 -16.78 1.98 -1.50
CA LEU A 40 -16.10 0.99 -2.33
C LEU A 40 -16.88 0.66 -3.62
N ASP A 41 -18.03 1.29 -3.88
CA ASP A 41 -18.90 0.91 -5.00
C ASP A 41 -18.23 1.10 -6.37
N CYS A 42 -17.29 2.07 -6.47
CA CYS A 42 -16.48 2.27 -7.67
C CYS A 42 -15.67 1.01 -8.06
N LEU A 43 -15.34 0.14 -7.10
CA LEU A 43 -14.62 -1.11 -7.34
C LEU A 43 -15.49 -2.20 -7.99
N GLY A 44 -16.81 -1.97 -8.06
CA GLY A 44 -17.74 -2.84 -8.78
C GLY A 44 -17.68 -2.68 -10.30
N ASP A 45 -17.11 -1.59 -10.80
CA ASP A 45 -17.01 -1.30 -12.24
C ASP A 45 -15.63 -1.69 -12.78
N LEU A 46 -15.52 -2.93 -13.27
CA LEU A 46 -14.27 -3.43 -13.85
C LEU A 46 -13.86 -2.62 -15.09
N GLU A 47 -14.79 -2.22 -15.95
CA GLU A 47 -14.46 -1.48 -17.17
C GLU A 47 -13.84 -0.12 -16.81
N ALA A 48 -14.39 0.57 -15.82
CA ALA A 48 -13.84 1.81 -15.31
C ALA A 48 -12.48 1.61 -14.63
N LEU A 49 -12.31 0.58 -13.78
CA LEU A 49 -11.01 0.25 -13.18
C LEU A 49 -9.93 -0.02 -14.24
N MET A 50 -10.29 -0.69 -15.34
CA MET A 50 -9.37 -0.93 -16.46
C MET A 50 -8.94 0.37 -17.17
N GLN A 51 -9.60 1.52 -16.92
CA GLN A 51 -9.21 2.84 -17.41
C GLN A 51 -8.38 3.66 -16.41
N VAL A 52 -8.24 3.20 -15.16
CA VAL A 52 -7.47 3.86 -14.11
C VAL A 52 -5.99 3.48 -14.22
N ASP A 53 -5.07 4.39 -13.87
CA ASP A 53 -3.62 4.14 -13.82
C ASP A 53 -3.16 3.71 -12.42
N LEU A 54 -3.79 4.25 -11.37
CA LEU A 54 -3.45 3.98 -9.97
C LEU A 54 -4.71 3.94 -9.09
N LEU A 55 -4.85 2.90 -8.28
CA LEU A 55 -5.74 2.86 -7.13
C LEU A 55 -4.94 3.10 -5.84
N VAL A 56 -5.35 4.05 -5.02
CA VAL A 56 -4.79 4.30 -3.68
C VAL A 56 -5.81 3.89 -2.62
N ALA A 57 -5.42 2.96 -1.75
CA ALA A 57 -6.24 2.50 -0.64
C ALA A 57 -5.98 3.34 0.61
N CYS A 58 -7.02 3.99 1.11
CA CYS A 58 -7.08 4.70 2.40
C CYS A 58 -8.31 4.23 3.19
N TRP A 59 -8.47 2.91 3.29
CA TRP A 59 -9.60 2.26 3.95
C TRP A 59 -9.13 1.32 5.05
N THR A 60 -9.41 1.65 6.31
CA THR A 60 -8.93 0.85 7.46
C THR A 60 -10.00 -0.12 7.95
N MET A 61 -9.64 -1.37 8.23
CA MET A 61 -10.60 -2.42 8.62
C MET A 61 -11.71 -2.58 7.55
N GLY A 62 -12.96 -2.75 7.97
CA GLY A 62 -14.11 -2.89 7.08
C GLY A 62 -14.15 -4.21 6.31
N GLU A 63 -15.17 -4.34 5.47
CA GLU A 63 -15.36 -5.48 4.60
C GLU A 63 -15.41 -5.07 3.13
N ILE A 64 -14.90 -5.92 2.26
CA ILE A 64 -14.96 -5.77 0.81
C ILE A 64 -15.81 -6.89 0.22
N LYS A 65 -16.64 -6.56 -0.78
CA LYS A 65 -17.37 -7.60 -1.52
C LYS A 65 -16.38 -8.39 -2.36
N ARG A 66 -16.52 -9.71 -2.40
CA ARG A 66 -15.66 -10.61 -3.19
C ARG A 66 -15.46 -10.14 -4.63
N GLU A 67 -16.54 -9.69 -5.28
CA GLU A 67 -16.55 -9.15 -6.65
C GLU A 67 -15.60 -7.95 -6.82
N TYR A 68 -15.55 -7.05 -5.83
CA TYR A 68 -14.68 -5.88 -5.87
C TYR A 68 -13.22 -6.29 -5.80
N THR A 69 -12.88 -7.25 -4.95
CA THR A 69 -11.53 -7.82 -4.91
C THR A 69 -11.16 -8.49 -6.23
N VAL A 70 -12.07 -9.28 -6.85
CA VAL A 70 -11.83 -9.87 -8.18
C VAL A 70 -11.53 -8.79 -9.22
N ASN A 71 -12.32 -7.71 -9.23
CA ASN A 71 -12.17 -6.64 -10.20
C ASN A 71 -10.83 -5.90 -10.02
N VAL A 72 -10.46 -5.59 -8.78
CA VAL A 72 -9.15 -5.00 -8.47
C VAL A 72 -8.03 -5.94 -8.87
N ALA A 73 -8.12 -7.24 -8.54
CA ALA A 73 -7.12 -8.24 -8.92
C ALA A 73 -6.90 -8.29 -10.43
N LYS A 74 -7.98 -8.24 -11.23
CA LYS A 74 -7.91 -8.20 -12.69
C LYS A 74 -7.31 -6.91 -13.21
N ALA A 75 -7.76 -5.76 -12.70
CA ALA A 75 -7.26 -4.45 -13.13
C ALA A 75 -5.77 -4.27 -12.81
N VAL A 76 -5.35 -4.65 -11.60
CA VAL A 76 -3.93 -4.67 -11.24
C VAL A 76 -3.18 -5.68 -12.12
N GLY A 77 -3.72 -6.87 -12.32
CA GLY A 77 -3.14 -7.90 -13.19
C GLY A 77 -2.89 -7.40 -14.62
N ALA A 78 -3.76 -6.52 -15.12
CA ALA A 78 -3.65 -5.88 -16.43
C ALA A 78 -2.69 -4.68 -16.48
N GLY A 79 -2.24 -4.17 -15.32
CA GLY A 79 -1.24 -3.11 -15.23
C GLY A 79 -1.61 -1.93 -14.33
N MET A 80 -2.85 -1.83 -13.85
CA MET A 80 -3.22 -0.76 -12.89
C MET A 80 -2.30 -0.82 -11.67
N GLY A 81 -1.78 0.32 -11.23
CA GLY A 81 -1.03 0.42 -9.99
C GLY A 81 -1.94 0.26 -8.77
N LEU A 82 -1.39 -0.29 -7.69
CA LEU A 82 -2.03 -0.27 -6.36
C LEU A 82 -1.05 0.31 -5.35
N ALA A 83 -1.48 1.33 -4.60
CA ALA A 83 -0.69 1.90 -3.52
C ALA A 83 -1.54 2.11 -2.27
N GLY A 84 -0.89 2.28 -1.13
CA GLY A 84 -1.57 2.61 0.11
C GLY A 84 -0.62 2.58 1.29
N CYS A 85 -1.14 2.97 2.44
CA CYS A 85 -0.32 3.07 3.64
C CYS A 85 -1.04 2.56 4.89
N HIS A 86 -0.26 2.20 5.89
CA HIS A 86 -0.68 1.85 7.25
C HIS A 86 -1.85 0.86 7.26
N GLY A 87 -2.87 1.12 8.09
CA GLY A 87 -4.09 0.36 8.10
C GLY A 87 -4.98 0.56 6.88
N GLY A 88 -4.80 1.68 6.15
CA GLY A 88 -5.58 2.02 4.96
C GLY A 88 -5.46 1.04 3.79
N MET A 89 -4.52 0.09 3.85
CA MET A 89 -4.34 -0.97 2.85
C MET A 89 -4.15 -2.35 3.48
N CYS A 90 -3.24 -2.50 4.45
CA CYS A 90 -2.91 -3.82 5.01
C CYS A 90 -3.61 -4.12 6.36
N ASP A 91 -4.36 -3.18 6.94
CA ASP A 91 -5.38 -3.50 7.96
C ASP A 91 -6.80 -3.56 7.35
N ALA A 92 -6.92 -3.27 6.05
CA ALA A 92 -8.17 -3.35 5.31
C ALA A 92 -8.60 -4.80 5.13
N PHE A 93 -9.90 -5.06 5.22
CA PHE A 93 -10.52 -6.29 4.72
C PHE A 93 -9.88 -7.59 5.23
N ARG A 94 -9.67 -7.71 6.55
CA ARG A 94 -8.89 -8.79 7.20
C ARG A 94 -9.33 -10.22 6.85
N GLN A 95 -10.56 -10.41 6.38
CA GLN A 95 -11.11 -11.69 5.95
C GLN A 95 -10.82 -12.05 4.48
N ASP A 96 -10.37 -11.09 3.66
CA ASP A 96 -10.12 -11.28 2.24
C ASP A 96 -8.66 -11.63 1.98
N THR A 97 -8.39 -12.93 1.82
CA THR A 97 -7.04 -13.46 1.59
C THR A 97 -6.48 -13.11 0.21
N GLU A 98 -7.32 -12.82 -0.78
CA GLU A 98 -6.85 -12.39 -2.10
C GLU A 98 -6.36 -10.93 -2.03
N TRP A 99 -7.05 -10.05 -1.30
CA TRP A 99 -6.55 -8.71 -1.01
C TRP A 99 -5.20 -8.76 -0.27
N GLN A 100 -5.09 -9.56 0.79
CA GLN A 100 -3.81 -9.76 1.49
C GLN A 100 -2.71 -10.27 0.56
N PHE A 101 -3.06 -11.16 -0.37
CA PHE A 101 -2.09 -11.70 -1.32
C PHE A 101 -1.66 -10.65 -2.35
N ILE A 102 -2.58 -9.84 -2.89
CA ILE A 102 -2.23 -8.75 -3.82
C ILE A 102 -1.32 -7.73 -3.12
N THR A 103 -1.69 -7.31 -1.92
CA THR A 103 -0.97 -6.26 -1.15
C THR A 103 0.38 -6.76 -0.60
N GLY A 104 0.49 -8.06 -0.32
CA GLY A 104 1.70 -8.68 0.21
C GLY A 104 1.89 -8.55 1.72
N GLY A 105 0.87 -8.09 2.46
CA GLY A 105 0.96 -7.96 3.91
C GLY A 105 -0.38 -7.84 4.61
N GLN A 106 -0.38 -8.11 5.92
CA GLN A 106 -1.55 -7.97 6.79
C GLN A 106 -1.13 -7.52 8.19
N TRP A 107 -1.86 -6.56 8.75
CA TRP A 107 -1.65 -6.06 10.11
C TRP A 107 -1.94 -7.14 11.15
N VAL A 108 -1.10 -7.21 12.19
CA VAL A 108 -1.24 -8.18 13.29
C VAL A 108 -1.26 -7.49 14.65
N SER A 109 -0.34 -6.55 14.89
CA SER A 109 -0.20 -5.90 16.19
C SER A 109 0.61 -4.61 16.11
N HIS A 110 0.53 -3.79 17.15
CA HIS A 110 1.28 -2.54 17.32
C HIS A 110 1.49 -2.23 18.82
N PRO A 111 2.34 -2.99 19.53
CA PRO A 111 2.54 -2.79 20.96
C PRO A 111 2.98 -1.36 21.29
N GLY A 112 2.38 -0.78 22.33
CA GLY A 112 2.57 0.63 22.70
C GLY A 112 1.53 1.57 22.12
N GLY A 113 0.82 1.17 21.06
CA GLY A 113 -0.15 2.02 20.37
C GLY A 113 0.53 3.17 19.63
N ASP A 114 -0.19 4.28 19.49
CA ASP A 114 0.33 5.48 18.83
C ASP A 114 1.35 6.22 19.70
N GLY A 115 2.21 7.02 19.04
CA GLY A 115 3.23 7.82 19.72
C GLY A 115 4.49 7.06 20.11
N VAL A 116 4.72 5.87 19.53
CA VAL A 116 5.95 5.10 19.72
C VAL A 116 7.04 5.66 18.80
N GLU A 117 8.19 6.00 19.37
CA GLU A 117 9.37 6.41 18.61
C GLU A 117 10.15 5.19 18.11
N TYR A 118 10.48 5.18 16.82
CA TYR A 118 11.32 4.14 16.22
C TYR A 118 12.11 4.67 15.02
N MET A 119 13.10 3.88 14.61
CA MET A 119 13.99 4.19 13.50
C MET A 119 13.53 3.42 12.26
N VAL A 120 13.30 4.14 11.15
CA VAL A 120 13.13 3.52 9.83
C VAL A 120 14.50 3.43 9.18
N ASN A 121 14.90 2.22 8.80
CA ASN A 121 16.16 1.91 8.15
C ASN A 121 15.93 1.68 6.65
N ILE A 122 16.57 2.49 5.81
CA ILE A 122 16.42 2.40 4.34
C ILE A 122 17.29 1.28 3.78
N CYS A 123 16.71 0.41 2.95
CA CYS A 123 17.45 -0.60 2.21
C CYS A 123 18.09 0.04 0.96
N LYS A 124 19.25 0.68 1.13
CA LYS A 124 19.91 1.43 0.05
C LYS A 124 20.18 0.56 -1.18
N GLY A 125 19.76 1.05 -2.35
CA GLY A 125 19.96 0.38 -3.65
C GLY A 125 18.90 -0.68 -4.01
N SER A 126 17.87 -0.88 -3.19
CA SER A 126 16.78 -1.84 -3.50
C SER A 126 15.84 -1.34 -4.60
N SER A 127 15.62 -0.03 -4.71
CA SER A 127 14.68 0.56 -5.66
C SER A 127 14.97 2.04 -5.93
N PRO A 128 14.64 2.56 -7.13
CA PRO A 128 14.64 4.01 -7.40
C PRO A 128 13.80 4.82 -6.40
N ILE A 129 12.79 4.20 -5.77
CA ILE A 129 11.94 4.84 -4.76
C ILE A 129 12.79 5.37 -3.58
N VAL A 130 13.81 4.62 -3.17
CA VAL A 130 14.61 4.94 -1.97
C VAL A 130 15.96 5.59 -2.28
N GLU A 131 16.24 5.90 -3.54
CA GLU A 131 17.51 6.55 -3.90
C GLU A 131 17.66 7.92 -3.22
N GLY A 132 18.83 8.12 -2.58
CA GLY A 132 19.15 9.33 -1.83
C GLY A 132 18.40 9.51 -0.51
N LEU A 133 17.57 8.54 -0.09
CA LEU A 133 16.95 8.56 1.23
C LEU A 133 17.91 7.99 2.28
N GLU A 134 17.92 8.62 3.45
CA GLU A 134 18.65 8.19 4.63
C GLU A 134 17.68 7.67 5.70
N ASP A 135 18.20 6.92 6.66
CA ASP A 135 17.45 6.45 7.82
C ASP A 135 16.85 7.65 8.58
N PHE A 136 15.59 7.53 9.03
CA PHE A 136 14.86 8.65 9.63
C PHE A 136 13.93 8.22 10.78
N PRO A 137 13.86 9.02 11.87
CA PRO A 137 13.04 8.68 13.02
C PRO A 137 11.56 8.92 12.69
N VAL A 138 10.69 8.13 13.30
CA VAL A 138 9.24 8.27 13.23
C VAL A 138 8.66 8.16 14.63
N CYS A 139 7.58 8.89 14.89
CA CYS A 139 6.74 8.74 16.08
C CYS A 139 5.30 8.47 15.62
N SER A 140 4.85 7.22 15.78
CA SER A 140 3.58 6.70 15.26
C SER A 140 3.32 5.32 15.88
N GLU A 141 2.22 4.66 15.52
CA GLU A 141 2.09 3.21 15.72
C GLU A 141 3.24 2.43 15.03
N HIS A 142 3.80 1.46 15.75
CA HIS A 142 4.89 0.59 15.27
C HIS A 142 4.33 -0.79 14.90
N TYR A 143 4.06 -1.00 13.60
CA TYR A 143 3.36 -2.19 13.09
C TYR A 143 4.21 -3.46 13.12
N TYR A 144 3.59 -4.55 13.58
CA TYR A 144 3.98 -5.92 13.28
C TYR A 144 3.06 -6.47 12.19
N LEU A 145 3.66 -7.00 11.13
CA LEU A 145 2.96 -7.47 9.94
C LEU A 145 3.30 -8.93 9.68
N HIS A 146 2.33 -9.70 9.18
CA HIS A 146 2.68 -10.89 8.40
C HIS A 146 2.84 -10.47 6.95
N VAL A 147 3.96 -10.85 6.34
CA VAL A 147 4.36 -10.41 5.01
C VAL A 147 4.51 -11.60 4.06
N ASP A 148 4.22 -11.37 2.80
CA ASP A 148 4.50 -12.33 1.74
C ASP A 148 6.02 -12.42 1.51
N PRO A 149 6.63 -13.62 1.48
CA PRO A 149 8.05 -13.78 1.18
C PRO A 149 8.51 -13.20 -0.16
N ALA A 150 7.60 -12.95 -1.09
CA ALA A 150 7.88 -12.44 -2.44
C ALA A 150 7.94 -10.91 -2.54
N ILE A 151 7.73 -10.17 -1.46
CA ILE A 151 7.87 -8.70 -1.48
C ILE A 151 9.34 -8.29 -1.64
N GLU A 152 9.56 -7.17 -2.32
CA GLU A 152 10.86 -6.50 -2.34
C GLU A 152 10.87 -5.41 -1.26
N VAL A 153 11.71 -5.57 -0.25
CA VAL A 153 11.74 -4.71 0.94
C VAL A 153 12.55 -3.44 0.65
N LEU A 154 11.93 -2.28 0.90
CA LEU A 154 12.54 -0.96 0.66
C LEU A 154 13.05 -0.31 1.93
N ALA A 155 12.40 -0.59 3.05
CA ALA A 155 12.78 -0.10 4.36
C ALA A 155 12.35 -1.10 5.44
N THR A 156 13.09 -1.15 6.54
CA THR A 156 12.78 -1.95 7.72
C THR A 156 12.80 -1.10 8.97
N THR A 157 12.39 -1.69 10.09
CA THR A 157 12.57 -1.16 11.45
C THR A 157 12.91 -2.31 12.37
N ARG A 158 13.73 -2.07 13.40
CA ARG A 158 13.93 -3.06 14.45
C ARG A 158 12.68 -3.09 15.34
N PHE A 159 11.88 -4.15 15.20
CA PHE A 159 10.66 -4.29 16.00
C PHE A 159 11.00 -4.58 17.47
N PRO A 160 10.32 -3.93 18.45
CA PRO A 160 10.69 -4.02 19.85
C PRO A 160 10.33 -5.39 20.44
N SER A 161 11.19 -5.89 21.34
CA SER A 161 10.84 -6.99 22.24
C SER A 161 10.07 -6.43 23.44
N VAL A 162 8.76 -6.67 23.48
CA VAL A 162 7.89 -6.22 24.59
C VAL A 162 7.41 -7.39 25.43
N THR A 163 7.18 -7.16 26.73
CA THR A 163 6.69 -8.19 27.66
C THR A 163 5.26 -8.60 27.32
N TYR A 164 5.13 -9.67 26.54
CA TYR A 164 3.88 -10.38 26.24
C TYR A 164 4.21 -11.79 25.72
N TYR A 165 3.20 -12.58 25.32
CA TYR A 165 3.42 -13.97 24.87
C TYR A 165 4.41 -14.13 23.71
N HIS A 166 4.59 -13.11 22.87
CA HIS A 166 5.52 -13.16 21.73
C HIS A 166 6.98 -12.91 22.12
N ILE A 167 7.31 -12.54 23.37
CA ILE A 167 8.67 -12.20 23.81
C ILE A 167 9.65 -13.38 23.69
N SER A 168 9.15 -14.61 23.66
CA SER A 168 9.97 -15.82 23.49
C SER A 168 10.59 -15.95 22.09
N ASN A 169 10.20 -15.09 21.14
CA ASN A 169 10.73 -15.08 19.78
C ASN A 169 12.00 -14.23 19.66
N LYS A 170 12.79 -14.49 18.61
CA LYS A 170 13.97 -13.67 18.28
C LYS A 170 13.57 -12.25 17.86
N PRO A 171 14.47 -11.26 18.00
CA PRO A 171 14.29 -9.94 17.38
C PRO A 171 14.07 -10.05 15.86
N VAL A 172 13.25 -9.15 15.31
CA VAL A 172 12.88 -9.12 13.89
C VAL A 172 13.11 -7.71 13.35
N ASP A 173 13.71 -7.63 12.15
CA ASP A 173 13.63 -6.44 11.33
C ASP A 173 12.33 -6.55 10.52
N MET A 174 11.36 -5.71 10.85
CA MET A 174 10.03 -5.73 10.25
C MET A 174 10.03 -4.84 9.00
N PRO A 175 9.52 -5.31 7.85
CA PRO A 175 9.32 -4.44 6.68
C PRO A 175 8.42 -3.24 7.00
N VAL A 176 8.88 -2.06 6.61
CA VAL A 176 8.17 -0.77 6.75
C VAL A 176 7.64 -0.30 5.40
N ALA A 177 8.35 -0.59 4.32
CA ALA A 177 7.89 -0.30 2.98
C ALA A 177 8.35 -1.38 2.03
N TRP A 178 7.51 -1.72 1.05
CA TRP A 178 7.84 -2.72 0.06
C TRP A 178 7.16 -2.46 -1.27
N THR A 179 7.66 -3.17 -2.28
CA THR A 179 6.98 -3.33 -3.56
C THR A 179 6.65 -4.79 -3.81
N LYS A 180 5.63 -5.01 -4.63
CA LYS A 180 5.25 -6.32 -5.14
C LYS A 180 4.70 -6.18 -6.56
N PHE A 181 4.74 -7.26 -7.33
CA PHE A 181 4.05 -7.35 -8.61
C PHE A 181 2.81 -8.23 -8.50
N TRP A 182 1.77 -7.86 -9.22
CA TRP A 182 0.59 -8.69 -9.43
C TRP A 182 0.19 -8.63 -10.91
N GLY A 183 0.44 -9.71 -11.63
CA GLY A 183 0.42 -9.70 -13.10
C GLY A 183 1.38 -8.67 -13.66
N ASN A 184 0.89 -7.74 -14.48
CA ASN A 184 1.66 -6.61 -15.00
C ASN A 184 1.63 -5.37 -14.07
N GLY A 185 0.79 -5.38 -13.03
CA GLY A 185 0.63 -4.27 -12.10
C GLY A 185 1.72 -4.20 -11.04
N ARG A 186 1.92 -2.97 -10.56
CA ARG A 186 2.90 -2.62 -9.55
C ARG A 186 2.18 -2.25 -8.26
N VAL A 187 2.57 -2.88 -7.17
CA VAL A 187 1.98 -2.69 -5.85
C VAL A 187 3.03 -2.06 -4.94
N PHE A 188 2.67 -0.95 -4.28
CA PHE A 188 3.49 -0.28 -3.27
C PHE A 188 2.76 -0.20 -1.95
N TYR A 189 3.46 -0.45 -0.85
CA TYR A 189 2.92 -0.25 0.48
C TYR A 189 3.96 0.35 1.42
N THR A 190 3.49 1.15 2.39
CA THR A 190 4.26 1.49 3.58
C THR A 190 3.41 1.40 4.85
N SER A 191 3.97 0.92 5.95
CA SER A 191 3.29 0.87 7.25
C SER A 191 3.25 2.21 7.98
N LEU A 192 3.80 3.27 7.40
CA LEU A 192 3.79 4.62 7.97
C LEU A 192 2.48 5.35 7.64
N GLY A 193 2.11 6.33 8.45
CA GLY A 193 0.91 7.15 8.24
C GLY A 193 -0.30 6.67 9.04
N HIS A 194 -0.13 6.51 10.35
CA HIS A 194 -1.25 6.30 11.28
C HIS A 194 -2.23 7.47 11.26
N HIS A 195 -1.68 8.68 11.35
CA HIS A 195 -2.39 9.94 11.14
C HIS A 195 -1.75 10.70 9.97
N ASP A 196 -2.48 11.66 9.40
CA ASP A 196 -1.98 12.49 8.30
C ASP A 196 -0.73 13.27 8.70
N ASP A 197 -0.66 13.69 9.97
CA ASP A 197 0.42 14.52 10.51
C ASP A 197 1.79 13.80 10.62
N VAL A 198 1.81 12.45 10.48
CA VAL A 198 3.06 11.67 10.44
C VAL A 198 3.92 12.12 9.26
N PHE A 199 3.29 12.50 8.14
CA PHE A 199 3.99 12.98 6.94
C PHE A 199 4.62 14.36 7.12
N ASP A 200 4.08 15.19 8.02
CA ASP A 200 4.68 16.48 8.38
C ASP A 200 5.79 16.33 9.41
N LYS A 201 5.57 15.47 10.42
CA LYS A 201 6.57 15.14 11.46
C LYS A 201 7.78 14.40 10.88
N SER A 202 7.56 13.57 9.86
CA SER A 202 8.58 12.77 9.20
C SER A 202 8.53 12.97 7.67
N PRO A 203 9.07 14.10 7.14
CA PRO A 203 8.95 14.43 5.71
C PRO A 203 9.52 13.34 4.76
N THR A 204 10.51 12.58 5.20
CA THR A 204 11.05 11.44 4.44
C THR A 204 9.99 10.35 4.19
N ALA A 205 9.05 10.15 5.13
CA ALA A 205 7.92 9.24 4.94
C ALA A 205 6.99 9.72 3.82
N GLN A 206 6.79 11.05 3.69
CA GLN A 206 5.99 11.60 2.60
C GLN A 206 6.68 11.40 1.25
N VAL A 207 8.00 11.65 1.19
CA VAL A 207 8.78 11.42 -0.04
C VAL A 207 8.72 9.95 -0.44
N LEU A 208 8.81 9.03 0.52
CA LEU A 208 8.68 7.59 0.28
C LEU A 208 7.30 7.23 -0.27
N MET A 209 6.23 7.74 0.32
CA MET A 209 4.85 7.52 -0.14
C MET A 209 4.59 8.12 -1.52
N GLU A 210 5.01 9.37 -1.77
CA GLU A 210 4.88 10.05 -3.06
C GLU A 210 5.58 9.23 -4.15
N ARG A 211 6.85 8.87 -3.96
CA ARG A 211 7.62 8.08 -4.93
C ARG A 211 7.03 6.69 -5.16
N GLY A 212 6.53 6.05 -4.10
CA GLY A 212 5.87 4.75 -4.18
C GLY A 212 4.59 4.77 -5.01
N MET A 213 3.72 5.77 -4.78
CA MET A 213 2.51 5.97 -5.58
C MET A 213 2.84 6.19 -7.06
N LEU A 214 3.82 7.05 -7.36
CA LEU A 214 4.24 7.32 -8.74
C LEU A 214 4.81 6.07 -9.40
N TRP A 215 5.69 5.34 -8.73
CA TRP A 215 6.25 4.09 -9.24
C TRP A 215 5.17 3.04 -9.55
N ALA A 216 4.17 2.91 -8.66
CA ALA A 216 3.05 2.00 -8.86
C ALA A 216 2.19 2.40 -10.07
N GLY A 217 1.90 3.70 -10.22
CA GLY A 217 1.10 4.25 -11.31
C GLY A 217 1.76 4.26 -12.69
N GLU A 218 3.00 3.77 -12.83
CA GLU A 218 3.66 3.55 -14.13
C GLU A 218 3.36 2.16 -14.74
N GLY A 219 2.76 1.23 -13.97
CA GLY A 219 2.56 -0.16 -14.40
C GLY A 219 1.80 -0.29 -15.73
N LYS A 220 0.73 0.49 -15.89
CA LYS A 220 -0.17 0.40 -17.03
C LYS A 220 0.46 0.89 -18.32
N GLN A 221 1.07 2.07 -18.28
CA GLN A 221 1.76 2.62 -19.44
C GLN A 221 2.90 1.70 -19.86
N TYR A 222 3.65 1.14 -18.90
CA TYR A 222 4.69 0.15 -19.18
C TYR A 222 4.12 -1.09 -19.89
N ALA A 223 2.99 -1.62 -19.45
CA ALA A 223 2.33 -2.75 -20.09
C ALA A 223 1.93 -2.44 -21.54
N ILE A 224 1.39 -1.25 -21.79
CA ILE A 224 1.02 -0.78 -23.14
C ILE A 224 2.25 -0.66 -24.04
N ASP A 225 3.30 0.04 -23.57
CA ASP A 225 4.51 0.32 -24.36
C ASP A 225 5.26 -0.94 -24.77
N HIS A 226 5.11 -2.02 -23.99
CA HIS A 226 5.77 -3.31 -24.22
C HIS A 226 4.83 -4.39 -24.76
N GLY A 227 3.58 -4.04 -25.09
CA GLY A 227 2.59 -4.98 -25.63
C GLY A 227 2.29 -6.16 -24.71
N LEU A 228 2.31 -5.95 -23.38
CA LEU A 228 2.05 -7.00 -22.40
C LEU A 228 0.55 -7.29 -22.29
N THR A 229 0.18 -8.57 -22.37
CA THR A 229 -1.21 -9.05 -22.20
C THR A 229 -1.37 -9.79 -20.87
N THR A 230 -2.61 -10.09 -20.48
CA THR A 230 -2.94 -10.88 -19.28
C THR A 230 -2.99 -12.38 -19.53
N GLU A 231 -2.91 -12.83 -20.80
CA GLU A 231 -3.14 -14.23 -21.21
C GLU A 231 -2.30 -15.24 -20.41
N ARG A 232 -1.06 -14.89 -20.05
CA ARG A 232 -0.16 -15.76 -19.28
C ARG A 232 -0.52 -15.91 -17.79
N PHE A 233 -1.39 -15.05 -17.27
CA PHE A 233 -1.84 -15.06 -15.88
C PHE A 233 -3.26 -15.62 -15.73
N GLU A 234 -4.03 -15.61 -16.81
CA GLU A 234 -5.40 -16.12 -16.81
C GLU A 234 -5.40 -17.64 -16.73
N ASN A 235 -6.13 -18.17 -15.76
CA ASN A 235 -6.23 -19.60 -15.54
C ASN A 235 -7.66 -19.98 -15.16
N GLN A 236 -8.18 -21.02 -15.82
CA GLN A 236 -9.48 -21.62 -15.52
C GLN A 236 -9.40 -22.64 -14.38
N ALA A 237 -8.18 -23.03 -13.98
CA ALA A 237 -7.96 -23.83 -12.80
C ALA A 237 -8.39 -23.06 -11.57
N LYS A 238 -8.89 -23.80 -10.59
CA LYS A 238 -9.25 -23.26 -9.29
C LYS A 238 -7.98 -22.77 -8.60
N MET A 239 -7.74 -21.47 -8.60
CA MET A 239 -6.64 -20.88 -7.82
C MET A 239 -6.95 -20.87 -6.32
N TYR A 240 -8.20 -21.18 -5.90
CA TYR A 240 -8.64 -21.43 -4.52
C TYR A 240 -9.87 -22.33 -4.46
#